data_AF-A0A7S3JR39-F1
#
_entry.id   AF-A0A7S3JR39-F1
#
_cell.length_a   1.000
_cell.length_b   1.000
_cell.length_c   1.000
_cell.angle_alpha   90.00
_cell.angle_beta   90.00
_cell.angle_gamma   90.00
#
_symmetry.space_group_name_H-M   'P 1'
#
loop_
_entity.id
_entity.type
_entity.pdbx_description
1 polymer ?
#
loop_
_entity_poly.entity_id
_entity_poly.type
_entity_poly.pdbx_seq_one_letter_code
_entity_poly.pdbx_strand_id
1 'polypeptide(L)'
;SIRLAKKLPSLGVDVLDISSGGNLKAQKIKVHQTLQTDLAGKIREALRADGKELLIGTVGYITDGPFARSLVEEDEDPKADLVLAARQFLREPDFVLSAADQLDVDVKWPIQYHRATPKNRKQHSK
;
A
#
# COMPACT_ATOMS: atom_id res chain seq x y z
N SER A 1 14.81 12.31 -2.60
CA SER A 1 14.16 11.40 -3.55
C SER A 1 13.33 12.09 -4.63
N ILE A 2 12.64 13.20 -4.37
CA ILE A 2 11.82 13.92 -5.39
C ILE A 2 12.57 14.19 -6.71
N ARG A 3 13.79 14.76 -6.64
CA ARG A 3 14.61 15.02 -7.84
C ARG A 3 14.91 13.77 -8.67
N LEU A 4 15.07 12.62 -8.01
CA LEU A 4 15.26 11.33 -8.68
C LEU A 4 13.93 10.87 -9.28
N ALA A 5 12.85 10.86 -8.49
CA ALA A 5 11.52 10.43 -8.91
C ALA A 5 11.07 11.11 -10.21
N LYS A 6 11.30 12.43 -10.36
CA LYS A 6 10.96 13.20 -11.57
C LYS A 6 11.66 12.74 -12.86
N LYS A 7 12.78 12.02 -12.74
CA LYS A 7 13.56 11.46 -13.86
C LYS A 7 13.15 10.02 -14.21
N LEU A 8 12.53 9.29 -13.29
CA LEU A 8 12.24 7.86 -13.46
C LEU A 8 11.28 7.55 -14.62
N PRO A 9 10.21 8.34 -14.88
CA PRO A 9 9.30 8.05 -16.00
C PRO A 9 10.02 8.05 -17.35
N SER A 10 10.92 9.00 -17.59
CA SER A 10 11.69 9.08 -18.84
C SER A 10 12.71 7.94 -19.00
N LEU A 11 12.95 7.16 -17.96
CA LEU A 11 13.82 5.99 -17.98
C LEU A 11 13.03 4.68 -18.10
N GLY A 12 11.71 4.75 -18.29
CA GLY A 12 10.85 3.57 -18.43
C GLY A 12 10.53 2.86 -17.11
N VAL A 13 10.58 3.59 -15.98
CA VAL A 13 10.17 3.04 -14.68
C VAL A 13 8.66 3.19 -14.51
N ASP A 14 7.97 2.08 -14.30
CA ASP A 14 6.52 2.07 -14.10
C ASP A 14 6.11 2.44 -12.67
N VAL A 15 6.83 1.89 -11.67
CA VAL A 15 6.49 2.01 -10.25
C VAL A 15 7.71 2.40 -9.42
N LEU A 16 7.53 3.35 -8.50
CA LEU A 16 8.49 3.67 -7.44
C LEU A 16 7.98 3.17 -6.08
N ASP A 17 8.61 2.14 -5.53
CA ASP A 17 8.37 1.67 -4.16
C ASP A 17 9.14 2.52 -3.14
N ILE A 18 8.41 3.16 -2.23
CA ILE A 18 8.94 4.17 -1.32
C ILE A 18 9.10 3.61 0.10
N SER A 19 10.37 3.44 0.47
CA SER A 19 10.82 3.15 1.83
C SER A 19 11.78 4.25 2.36
N SER A 20 12.45 4.01 3.49
CA SER A 20 13.42 4.95 4.06
C SER A 20 14.47 4.27 4.95
N GLY A 21 15.57 4.98 5.21
CA GLY A 21 16.62 4.55 6.14
C GLY A 21 17.58 3.50 5.57
N GLY A 22 18.43 2.94 6.45
CA GLY A 22 19.32 1.82 6.12
C GLY A 22 20.71 2.20 5.57
N ASN A 23 20.92 3.48 5.23
CA ASN A 23 22.21 3.93 4.66
C ASN A 23 23.33 4.10 5.70
N LEU A 24 22.99 4.28 6.98
CA LEU A 24 23.96 4.48 8.06
C LEU A 24 23.51 3.77 9.35
N LYS A 25 24.40 2.96 9.94
CA LYS A 25 24.10 2.21 11.17
C LYS A 25 23.73 3.10 12.36
N ALA A 26 24.36 4.28 12.48
CA ALA A 26 24.13 5.21 13.58
C ALA A 26 22.86 6.08 13.41
N GLN A 27 22.11 5.90 12.32
CA GLN A 27 20.90 6.68 12.06
C GLN A 27 19.87 6.49 13.18
N LYS A 28 19.37 7.59 13.73
CA LYS A 28 18.26 7.58 14.68
C LYS A 28 16.97 7.91 13.93
N ILE A 29 16.07 6.94 13.81
CA ILE A 29 14.78 7.10 13.13
C ILE A 29 13.69 7.10 14.19
N LYS A 30 12.87 8.16 14.23
CA LYS A 30 11.64 8.15 15.02
C LYS A 30 10.58 7.37 14.24
N VAL A 31 10.39 6.12 14.61
CA VAL A 31 9.46 5.23 13.91
C VAL A 31 8.02 5.55 14.32
N HIS A 32 7.15 5.74 13.33
CA HIS A 32 5.70 5.85 13.49
C HIS A 32 5.01 5.23 12.27
N GLN A 33 3.70 4.97 12.38
CA GLN A 33 2.93 4.24 11.37
C GLN A 33 3.04 4.86 9.98
N THR A 34 2.98 6.18 9.88
CA THR A 34 2.90 6.89 8.59
C THR A 34 4.25 7.36 8.03
N LEU A 35 5.38 6.99 8.65
CA LEU A 35 6.70 7.55 8.29
C LEU A 35 7.00 7.44 6.79
N GLN A 36 6.75 6.29 6.19
CA GLN A 36 7.01 6.02 4.78
C GLN A 36 5.85 6.44 3.88
N THR A 37 4.60 6.34 4.36
CA THR A 37 3.41 6.74 3.61
C THR A 37 3.36 8.26 3.40
N ASP A 38 3.84 9.04 4.37
CA ASP A 38 3.92 10.50 4.23
C ASP A 38 5.04 10.93 3.28
N LEU A 39 6.12 10.13 3.17
CA LEU A 39 7.14 10.32 2.12
C LEU A 39 6.56 10.02 0.74
N ALA A 40 5.73 8.98 0.62
CA ALA A 40 5.06 8.62 -0.61
C ALA A 40 4.12 9.73 -1.10
N GLY A 41 3.26 10.26 -0.21
CA GLY A 41 2.39 11.39 -0.51
C GLY A 41 3.15 12.62 -1.02
N LYS A 42 4.24 13.01 -0.34
CA LYS A 42 5.08 14.15 -0.77
C LYS A 42 5.74 13.94 -2.14
N ILE A 43 6.13 12.71 -2.46
CA ILE A 43 6.73 12.40 -3.77
C ILE A 43 5.64 12.44 -4.85
N ARG A 44 4.46 11.87 -4.59
CA ARG A 44 3.30 11.94 -5.48
C ARG A 44 2.88 13.38 -5.79
N GLU A 45 2.70 14.20 -4.76
CA GLU A 45 2.35 15.62 -4.90
C GLU A 45 3.34 16.34 -5.83
N ALA A 46 4.64 16.15 -5.59
CA ALA A 46 5.68 16.77 -6.40
C ALA A 46 5.76 16.24 -7.84
N LEU A 47 5.30 15.02 -8.12
CA LEU A 47 5.21 14.47 -9.47
C LEU A 47 3.98 15.01 -10.20
N ARG A 48 2.82 15.03 -9.53
CA ARG A 48 1.57 15.60 -10.04
C ARG A 48 1.73 17.08 -10.40
N ALA A 49 2.40 17.86 -9.55
CA ALA A 49 2.71 19.27 -9.82
C ALA A 49 3.54 19.50 -11.10
N ASP A 50 4.33 18.50 -11.53
CA ASP A 50 5.14 18.54 -12.75
C ASP A 50 4.47 17.80 -13.93
N GLY A 51 3.22 17.34 -13.78
CA GLY A 51 2.52 16.55 -14.80
C GLY A 51 3.22 15.22 -15.11
N LYS A 52 3.92 14.63 -14.13
CA LYS A 52 4.63 13.35 -14.29
C LYS A 52 3.77 12.19 -13.84
N GLU A 53 3.59 11.24 -14.75
CA GLU A 53 2.97 9.95 -14.46
C GLU A 53 4.05 8.97 -13.97
N LEU A 54 3.86 8.45 -12.75
CA LEU A 54 4.67 7.40 -12.15
C LEU A 54 3.81 6.73 -11.08
N LEU A 55 3.67 5.41 -11.13
CA LEU A 55 2.94 4.71 -10.08
C LEU A 55 3.75 4.73 -8.79
N ILE A 56 3.07 4.91 -7.67
CA ILE A 56 3.68 5.01 -6.34
C ILE A 56 3.28 3.80 -5.52
N GLY A 57 4.27 3.04 -5.07
CA GLY A 57 4.13 2.04 -4.02
C GLY A 57 4.56 2.61 -2.67
N THR A 58 3.90 2.20 -1.59
CA THR A 58 4.33 2.53 -0.24
C THR A 58 4.37 1.30 0.67
N VAL A 59 5.39 1.25 1.53
CA VAL A 59 5.57 0.26 2.58
C VAL A 59 5.44 0.91 3.96
N GLY A 60 5.41 0.09 5.01
CA GLY A 60 5.60 0.54 6.38
C GLY A 60 4.36 0.46 7.22
N TYR A 61 4.39 -0.41 8.24
CA TYR A 61 3.30 -0.58 9.21
C TYR A 61 1.90 -0.78 8.58
N ILE A 62 1.83 -1.38 7.39
CA ILE A 62 0.59 -1.86 6.80
C ILE A 62 0.19 -3.14 7.53
N THR A 63 -0.75 -3.01 8.49
CA THR A 63 -1.16 -4.10 9.40
C THR A 63 -2.62 -4.48 9.31
N ASP A 64 -3.44 -3.67 8.62
CA ASP A 64 -4.88 -3.86 8.50
C ASP A 64 -5.39 -3.30 7.16
N GLY A 65 -6.55 -3.81 6.75
CA GLY A 65 -7.25 -3.41 5.53
C GLY A 65 -7.66 -1.93 5.53
N PRO A 66 -8.29 -1.39 6.59
CA PRO A 66 -8.68 0.02 6.66
C PRO A 66 -7.53 0.99 6.42
N PHE A 67 -6.37 0.77 7.03
CA PHE A 67 -5.19 1.59 6.78
C PHE A 67 -4.68 1.43 5.34
N ALA A 68 -4.63 0.21 4.81
CA ALA A 68 -4.30 -0.02 3.41
C ALA A 68 -5.23 0.75 2.45
N ARG A 69 -6.55 0.65 2.66
CA ARG A 69 -7.58 1.40 1.90
C ARG A 69 -7.33 2.91 1.97
N SER A 70 -7.07 3.46 3.16
CA SER A 70 -6.83 4.90 3.31
C SER A 70 -5.64 5.42 2.51
N LEU A 71 -4.71 4.56 2.09
CA LEU A 71 -3.54 4.99 1.30
C LEU A 71 -3.81 5.02 -0.20
N VAL A 72 -4.80 4.27 -0.68
CA VAL A 72 -5.08 4.06 -2.11
C VAL A 72 -6.44 4.60 -2.56
N GLU A 73 -7.35 4.90 -1.63
CA GLU A 73 -8.73 5.35 -1.91
C GLU A 73 -9.10 6.70 -1.28
N GLU A 74 -8.20 7.40 -0.56
CA GLU A 74 -8.51 8.69 0.10
C GLU A 74 -9.19 9.67 -0.89
N ASP A 75 -10.36 10.21 -0.50
CA ASP A 75 -11.39 10.95 -1.27
C ASP A 75 -10.87 11.99 -2.30
N GLU A 76 -10.16 11.53 -3.34
CA GLU A 76 -9.53 12.23 -4.47
C GLU A 76 -7.99 12.43 -4.42
N ASP A 77 -7.30 12.23 -3.28
CA ASP A 77 -5.83 12.35 -3.19
C ASP A 77 -5.14 11.14 -2.53
N PRO A 78 -5.19 9.95 -3.15
CA PRO A 78 -4.53 8.77 -2.61
C PRO A 78 -3.02 8.93 -2.60
N LYS A 79 -2.37 8.60 -1.47
CA LYS A 79 -0.90 8.69 -1.29
C LYS A 79 -0.12 7.72 -2.16
N ALA A 80 -0.73 6.59 -2.55
CA ALA A 80 -0.11 5.53 -3.33
C ALA A 80 -1.12 4.86 -4.28
N ASP A 81 -0.62 4.17 -5.31
CA ASP A 81 -1.42 3.26 -6.14
C ASP A 81 -1.34 1.82 -5.64
N LEU A 82 -0.28 1.51 -4.88
CA LEU A 82 0.03 0.17 -4.38
C LEU A 82 0.46 0.24 -2.91
N VAL A 83 -0.02 -0.71 -2.12
CA VAL A 83 0.42 -0.93 -0.74
C VAL A 83 1.22 -2.21 -0.65
N LEU A 84 2.37 -2.14 0.01
CA LEU A 84 3.27 -3.26 0.19
C LEU A 84 3.36 -3.60 1.68
N ALA A 85 2.88 -4.80 2.04
CA ALA A 85 2.95 -5.34 3.39
C ALA A 85 4.06 -6.40 3.49
N ALA A 86 4.71 -6.47 4.65
CA ALA A 86 5.81 -7.41 4.90
C ALA A 86 5.60 -8.21 6.19
N ARG A 87 5.87 -7.60 7.35
CA ARG A 87 5.76 -8.27 8.67
C ARG A 87 4.34 -8.76 8.98
N GLN A 88 3.30 -8.18 8.38
CA GLN A 88 1.94 -8.66 8.58
C GLN A 88 1.73 -10.04 7.97
N PHE A 89 2.22 -10.30 6.74
CA PHE A 89 2.19 -11.63 6.13
C PHE A 89 2.96 -12.70 6.92
N LEU A 90 3.96 -12.31 7.72
CA LEU A 90 4.67 -13.25 8.61
C LEU A 90 3.85 -13.63 9.84
N ARG A 91 2.92 -12.78 10.28
CA ARG A 91 2.04 -13.04 11.43
C ARG A 91 0.73 -13.69 11.00
N GLU A 92 0.23 -13.29 9.84
CA GLU A 92 -1.08 -13.62 9.29
C GLU A 92 -0.91 -13.90 7.79
N PRO A 93 -0.61 -15.15 7.39
CA PRO A 93 -0.37 -15.50 5.99
C PRO A 93 -1.58 -15.26 5.07
N ASP A 94 -2.79 -15.28 5.63
CA ASP A 94 -4.06 -14.98 4.98
C ASP A 94 -4.46 -13.49 5.07
N PHE A 95 -3.51 -12.60 5.36
CA PHE A 95 -3.74 -11.15 5.54
C PHE A 95 -4.60 -10.52 4.44
N VAL A 96 -4.49 -10.94 3.18
CA VAL A 96 -5.34 -10.41 2.09
C VAL A 96 -6.81 -10.77 2.28
N LEU A 97 -7.11 -11.99 2.74
CA LEU A 97 -8.49 -12.43 3.02
C LEU A 97 -9.05 -11.72 4.25
N SER A 98 -8.22 -11.53 5.28
CA SER A 98 -8.55 -10.76 6.48
C SER A 98 -8.80 -9.29 6.18
N ALA A 99 -7.94 -8.65 5.38
CA ALA A 99 -8.14 -7.28 4.91
C ALA A 99 -9.44 -7.16 4.09
N ALA A 100 -9.73 -8.14 3.23
CA ALA A 100 -10.98 -8.17 2.48
C ALA A 100 -12.20 -8.26 3.42
N ASP A 101 -12.12 -9.07 4.48
CA ASP A 101 -13.15 -9.18 5.51
C ASP A 101 -13.37 -7.86 6.27
N GLN A 102 -12.29 -7.24 6.75
CA GLN A 102 -12.33 -5.94 7.45
C GLN A 102 -12.93 -4.81 6.59
N LEU A 103 -12.75 -4.89 5.28
CA LEU A 103 -13.18 -3.90 4.31
C LEU A 103 -14.56 -4.19 3.69
N ASP A 104 -15.18 -5.32 4.06
CA ASP A 104 -16.41 -5.88 3.47
C ASP A 104 -16.37 -5.96 1.94
N VAL A 105 -15.25 -6.41 1.38
CA VAL A 105 -15.07 -6.58 -0.08
C VAL A 105 -14.98 -8.05 -0.46
N ASP A 106 -15.67 -8.43 -1.53
CA ASP A 106 -15.59 -9.78 -2.08
C ASP A 106 -14.32 -9.99 -2.90
N VAL A 107 -13.63 -11.08 -2.58
CA VAL A 107 -12.40 -11.50 -3.26
C VAL A 107 -12.52 -12.96 -3.66
N LYS A 108 -11.72 -13.37 -4.64
CA LYS A 108 -11.65 -14.78 -5.02
C LYS A 108 -10.89 -15.58 -3.95
N TRP A 109 -11.59 -16.49 -3.31
CA TRP A 109 -10.97 -17.44 -2.38
C TRP A 109 -10.28 -18.58 -3.14
N PRO A 110 -9.21 -19.17 -2.58
CA PRO A 110 -8.70 -20.45 -3.07
C PRO A 110 -9.83 -21.50 -3.05
N ILE A 111 -9.95 -22.32 -4.10
CA ILE A 111 -11.07 -23.27 -4.26
C ILE A 111 -11.26 -24.17 -3.02
N GLN A 112 -10.16 -24.52 -2.37
CA GLN A 112 -10.09 -25.34 -1.17
C GLN A 112 -10.73 -24.68 0.06
N TYR A 113 -10.81 -23.34 0.09
CA TYR A 113 -11.28 -22.56 1.24
C TYR A 113 -12.68 -21.96 1.04
N HIS A 114 -13.39 -22.27 -0.06
CA HIS A 114 -14.72 -21.69 -0.32
C HIS A 114 -15.77 -21.95 0.77
N ARG A 115 -15.59 -22.98 1.60
CA ARG A 115 -16.50 -23.28 2.73
C ARG A 115 -16.11 -22.58 4.04
N ALA A 116 -14.98 -21.88 4.05
CA ALA A 116 -14.45 -21.14 5.19
C ALA A 116 -14.71 -19.63 5.11
N THR A 117 -15.43 -19.15 4.08
CA THR A 117 -15.79 -17.74 3.93
C THR A 117 -16.65 -17.26 5.12
N PRO A 118 -16.49 -16.02 5.59
CA PRO A 118 -17.31 -15.44 6.65
C PRO A 118 -18.82 -15.62 6.39
N LYS A 119 -19.55 -16.16 7.37
CA LYS A 119 -20.97 -16.56 7.21
C LYS A 119 -21.95 -15.40 7.02
N ASN A 120 -21.56 -14.19 7.41
CA ASN A 120 -22.45 -13.02 7.43
C ASN A 120 -22.40 -12.17 6.15
N ARG A 121 -21.60 -12.55 5.15
CA ARG A 121 -21.66 -11.88 3.85
C ARG A 121 -22.95 -12.25 3.14
N LYS A 122 -23.75 -11.24 2.80
CA LYS A 122 -24.93 -11.39 1.95
C LYS A 122 -24.48 -12.11 0.68
N GLN A 123 -24.86 -13.38 0.52
CA GLN A 123 -24.61 -14.12 -0.70
C GLN A 123 -25.27 -13.36 -1.85
N HIS A 124 -24.50 -12.57 -2.59
CA HIS A 124 -24.99 -12.00 -3.84
C HIS A 124 -24.98 -13.17 -4.82
N SER A 125 -26.19 -13.61 -5.17
CA SER A 125 -26.37 -14.75 -6.07
C SER A 125 -25.68 -14.46 -7.39
N LYS A 126 -25.06 -15.51 -7.93
CA LYS A 126 -24.54 -15.56 -9.30
C LYS A 126 -25.59 -15.17 -10.32
#